data_AF-A0A9D8XJ28-F1
#
_entry.id   AF-A0A9D8XJ28-F1
#
_cell.length_a   1.000
_cell.length_b   1.000
_cell.length_c   1.000
_cell.angle_alpha   90.00
_cell.angle_beta   90.00
_cell.angle_gamma   90.00
#
_symmetry.space_group_name_H-M   'P 1'
#
loop_
_entity.id
_entity.type
_entity.pdbx_description
1 polymer ?
#
loop_
_entity_poly.entity_id
_entity_poly.type
_entity_poly.pdbx_seq_one_letter_code
_entity_poly.pdbx_strand_id
1 'polypeptide(L)' 'EGPVRLSHGDKDEIVSLRCSRDYLKAYGDNAELVVGEGENHMISKKLDEVKRLVVEFFVSLKPQ' A
#
# COMPACT_ATOMS: atom_id res chain seq x y z
N GLU A 1 10.06 -10.98 11.40
CA GLU A 1 9.22 -10.42 10.32
C GLU A 1 9.86 -9.12 9.85
N GLY A 2 9.63 -8.70 8.61
CA GLY A 2 10.21 -7.48 8.02
C GLY A 2 9.16 -6.40 7.79
N PRO A 3 9.57 -5.18 7.39
CA PRO A 3 8.63 -4.10 7.09
C PRO A 3 7.67 -4.47 5.95
N VAL A 4 6.43 -3.99 6.03
CA VAL A 4 5.33 -4.22 5.08
C VAL A 4 4.74 -2.88 4.65
N ARG A 5 4.51 -2.70 3.35
CA ARG A 5 3.76 -1.56 2.82
C ARG A 5 2.54 -2.08 2.06
N LEU A 6 1.36 -1.69 2.51
CA LEU A 6 0.08 -1.93 1.82
C LEU A 6 -0.25 -0.73 0.93
N SER A 7 -0.75 -0.98 -0.28
CA SER A 7 -1.23 0.06 -1.20
C SER A 7 -2.68 -0.21 -1.56
N HIS A 8 -3.59 0.75 -1.38
CA HIS A 8 -5.03 0.55 -1.59
C HIS A 8 -5.70 1.78 -2.20
N GLY A 9 -6.57 1.60 -3.21
CA GLY A 9 -7.35 2.71 -3.81
C GLY A 9 -8.63 3.03 -3.02
N ASP A 10 -8.90 4.30 -2.70
CA ASP A 10 -10.05 4.67 -1.86
C ASP A 10 -11.43 4.52 -2.55
N LYS A 11 -11.46 4.33 -3.87
CA LYS A 11 -12.64 4.02 -4.69
C LYS A 11 -12.67 2.56 -5.14
N ASP A 12 -11.98 1.67 -4.43
CA ASP A 12 -12.10 0.23 -4.66
C ASP A 12 -13.50 -0.26 -4.23
N GLU A 13 -14.31 -0.62 -5.22
CA GLU A 13 -15.66 -1.19 -5.05
C GLU A 13 -15.66 -2.72 -4.97
N ILE A 14 -14.53 -3.37 -5.22
CA ILE A 14 -14.36 -4.84 -5.17
C ILE A 14 -13.87 -5.26 -3.79
N VAL A 15 -12.83 -4.60 -3.29
CA VAL A 15 -12.25 -4.85 -1.96
C VAL A 15 -12.26 -3.56 -1.14
N SER A 16 -13.05 -3.55 -0.07
CA SER A 16 -13.14 -2.39 0.82
C SER A 16 -11.77 -2.02 1.41
N LEU A 17 -11.48 -0.72 1.49
CA LEU A 17 -10.33 -0.16 2.21
C LEU A 17 -10.23 -0.65 3.66
N ARG A 18 -11.37 -1.05 4.27
CA ARG A 18 -11.39 -1.66 5.60
C ARG A 18 -10.50 -2.91 5.67
N CYS A 19 -10.42 -3.73 4.62
CA CYS A 19 -9.59 -4.93 4.61
C CYS A 19 -8.12 -4.58 4.87
N SER A 20 -7.57 -3.60 4.15
CA SER A 20 -6.19 -3.15 4.35
C SER A 20 -5.96 -2.53 5.73
N ARG A 21 -6.94 -1.82 6.29
CA ARG A 21 -6.88 -1.31 7.67
C ARG A 21 -6.89 -2.43 8.71
N ASP A 22 -7.63 -3.50 8.48
CA ASP A 22 -7.64 -4.66 9.36
C ASP A 22 -6.31 -5.44 9.26
N TYR A 23 -5.69 -5.50 8.08
CA TYR A 23 -4.34 -6.05 7.92
C TYR A 23 -3.25 -5.26 8.66
N LEU A 24 -3.37 -3.93 8.78
CA LEU A 24 -2.44 -3.15 9.62
C LEU A 24 -2.41 -3.68 11.05
N LYS A 25 -3.54 -4.14 11.60
CA LYS A 25 -3.59 -4.72 12.95
C LYS A 25 -2.87 -6.06 13.03
N ALA A 26 -2.92 -6.85 11.95
CA ALA A 26 -2.26 -8.15 11.89
C ALA A 26 -0.74 -8.03 11.80
N TYR A 27 -0.23 -7.07 11.04
CA TYR A 27 1.20 -6.81 10.90
C TYR A 27 1.79 -5.92 12.01
N GLY A 28 0.95 -5.18 12.74
CA GLY A 28 1.37 -4.30 13.82
C GLY A 28 2.28 -3.16 13.34
N ASP A 29 3.28 -2.82 14.15
CA ASP A 29 4.20 -1.69 13.91
C ASP A 29 5.10 -1.89 12.68
N ASN A 30 5.10 -3.08 12.09
CA ASN A 30 5.87 -3.38 10.88
C ASN A 30 5.17 -2.94 9.60
N ALA A 31 3.90 -2.51 9.65
CA ALA A 31 3.14 -2.16 8.45
C ALA A 31 2.74 -0.69 8.36
N GLU A 32 2.78 -0.18 7.14
CA GLU A 32 2.16 1.08 6.76
C GLU A 32 1.15 0.89 5.61
N LEU A 33 0.20 1.80 5.50
CA LEU A 33 -0.82 1.81 4.45
C LEU A 33 -0.73 3.12 3.66
N VAL A 34 -0.47 3.00 2.36
CA VAL A 34 -0.56 4.07 1.38
C VAL A 34 -1.93 4.01 0.70
N VAL A 35 -2.67 5.11 0.79
CA VAL A 35 -3.99 5.23 0.17
C VAL A 35 -3.89 6.03 -1.12
N GLY A 36 -4.27 5.41 -2.24
CA GLY A 36 -4.41 6.08 -3.52
C GLY A 36 -5.75 6.80 -3.62
N GLU A 37 -5.77 8.10 -3.36
CA GLU A 37 -6.98 8.91 -3.51
C GLU A 37 -7.46 8.94 -4.98
N GLY A 38 -8.74 8.65 -5.19
CA GLY A 38 -9.39 8.60 -6.49
C GLY A 38 -9.15 7.30 -7.28
N GLU A 39 -8.46 6.32 -6.70
CA GLU A 39 -8.10 5.06 -7.35
C GLU A 39 -9.08 3.92 -7.07
N ASN A 40 -9.20 3.03 -8.05
CA ASN A 40 -10.00 1.82 -7.99
C ASN A 40 -9.16 0.60 -7.58
N HIS A 41 -9.78 -0.59 -7.64
CA HIS A 41 -9.13 -1.88 -7.35
C HIS A 41 -7.81 -2.10 -8.11
N MET A 42 -7.77 -1.66 -9.37
CA MET A 42 -6.61 -1.89 -10.25
C MET A 42 -5.56 -0.78 -10.19
N ILE A 43 -5.80 0.29 -9.41
CA ILE A 43 -4.93 1.48 -9.34
C ILE A 43 -4.63 2.02 -10.75
N SER A 44 -5.67 2.13 -11.57
CA SER A 44 -5.55 2.39 -13.00
C SER A 44 -5.00 3.77 -13.39
N LYS A 45 -5.15 4.83 -12.58
CA LYS A 45 -4.70 6.19 -12.97
C LYS A 45 -3.34 6.57 -12.38
N LYS A 46 -2.97 5.96 -11.25
CA LYS A 46 -1.72 6.22 -10.51
C LYS A 46 -0.75 5.03 -10.50
N LEU A 47 -0.87 4.14 -11.48
CA LEU A 47 -0.04 2.93 -11.55
C LEU A 47 1.47 3.24 -11.48
N ASP A 48 1.95 4.23 -12.23
CA ASP A 48 3.37 4.57 -12.25
C ASP A 48 3.85 5.25 -10.95
N GLU A 49 2.97 5.99 -10.28
CA GLU A 49 3.23 6.50 -8.94
C GLU A 49 3.38 5.36 -7.93
N VAL A 50 2.47 4.38 -7.95
CA VAL A 50 2.55 3.21 -7.07
C VAL A 50 3.82 2.40 -7.36
N LYS A 51 4.20 2.18 -8.62
CA LYS A 51 5.47 1.52 -8.95
C LYS A 51 6.66 2.25 -8.34
N ARG A 52 6.72 3.57 -8.45
CA ARG A 52 7.78 4.38 -7.84
C ARG A 52 7.81 4.20 -6.32
N LEU A 53 6.67 4.31 -5.65
CA LEU A 53 6.56 4.14 -4.19
C LEU A 53 6.96 2.73 -3.73
N VAL A 54 6.70 1.70 -4.53
CA VAL A 54 7.14 0.33 -4.26
C VAL A 54 8.66 0.21 -4.37
N VAL A 55 9.26 0.81 -5.41
CA VAL A 55 10.74 0.81 -5.55
C VAL A 55 11.39 1.58 -4.40
N GLU A 56 10.89 2.76 -4.07
CA GLU A 56 11.38 3.58 -2.95
C GLU A 56 11.31 2.82 -1.61
N PHE A 57 10.22 2.09 -1.36
CA PHE A 57 10.10 1.23 -0.20
C PHE A 57 11.26 0.23 -0.13
N PHE A 58 11.46 -0.58 -1.17
CA PHE A 58 12.53 -1.58 -1.15
C PHE A 58 13.93 -1.00 -1.07
N VAL A 59 14.17 0.17 -1.70
CA VAL A 59 15.45 0.88 -1.59
C VAL A 59 15.68 1.34 -0.14
N SER A 60 14.65 1.84 0.54
CA SER A 60 14.75 2.27 1.95
C SER A 60 15.09 1.15 2.92
N LEU A 61 14.86 -0.11 2.54
CA LEU A 61 15.16 -1.30 3.35
C LEU A 61 16.60 -1.81 3.18
N LYS A 62 17.35 -1.31 2.17
CA LYS A 62 18.74 -1.73 1.98
C LYS A 62 19.60 -1.11 3.09
N PRO A 63 20.42 -1.91 3.81
CA PRO A 63 21.45 -1.38 4.69
C PRO A 63 22.38 -0.47 3.88
N GLN A 64 22.78 0.66 4.47
CA GLN A 64 23.85 1.50 3.91
C GLN A 64 25.18 0.77 3.90
#